data_AF-A0A9D1PKT9-F1
#
_entry.id   AF-A0A9D1PKT9-F1
#
_cell.length_a   1.000
_cell.length_b   1.000
_cell.length_c   1.000
_cell.angle_alpha   90.00
_cell.angle_beta   90.00
_cell.angle_gamma   90.00
#
_symmetry.space_group_name_H-M   'P 1'
#
loop_
_entity.id
_entity.type
_entity.pdbx_description
1 polymer ?
#
loop_
_entity_poly.entity_id
_entity_poly.type
_entity_poly.pdbx_seq_one_letter_code
_entity_poly.pdbx_strand_id
1 'polypeptide(L)' 'EMYAGDICTVSVNIAGLPAMVQPCGFDSNKMPIGMQLIGPRFGEQTLLNAGYAFEQATGLKNIIAEL' A
#
# COMPACT_ATOMS: atom_id res chain seq x y z
N GLU A 1 -12.47 18.84 -2.76
CA GLU A 1 -12.22 17.82 -1.72
C GLU A 1 -12.70 16.41 -2.06
N MET A 2 -13.65 16.19 -2.98
CA MET A 2 -14.12 14.84 -3.31
C MET A 2 -13.06 13.90 -3.94
N TYR A 3 -12.10 14.42 -4.71
CA TYR A 3 -11.10 13.61 -5.43
C TYR A 3 -9.77 13.44 -4.69
N ALA A 4 -9.57 14.16 -3.59
CA ALA A 4 -8.29 14.15 -2.88
C ALA A 4 -8.02 12.80 -2.19
N GLY A 5 -9.09 12.11 -1.75
CA GLY A 5 -8.97 10.80 -1.11
C GLY A 5 -8.50 9.69 -2.06
N ASP A 6 -8.89 9.75 -3.33
CA ASP A 6 -8.65 8.69 -4.31
C ASP A 6 -7.59 9.06 -5.36
N ILE A 7 -6.91 10.20 -5.21
CA ILE A 7 -5.94 10.69 -6.19
C ILE A 7 -4.81 9.69 -6.46
N CYS A 8 -4.41 8.93 -5.42
CA CYS A 8 -3.38 7.92 -5.50
C CYS A 8 -3.89 6.58 -6.06
N THR A 9 -5.18 6.29 -5.98
CA THR A 9 -5.75 4.96 -6.29
C THR A 9 -6.46 4.93 -7.64
N VAL A 10 -7.15 5.99 -8.06
CA VAL A 10 -8.00 5.97 -9.26
C VAL A 10 -7.25 5.64 -10.55
N SER A 11 -5.97 6.04 -10.63
CA SER A 11 -5.13 5.81 -11.80
C SER A 11 -4.92 4.32 -12.09
N VAL A 12 -4.83 3.48 -11.05
CA VAL A 12 -4.59 2.05 -11.20
C VAL A 12 -5.82 1.30 -11.72
N ASN A 13 -7.02 1.73 -11.29
CA ASN A 13 -8.27 1.17 -11.79
C ASN A 13 -8.43 1.43 -13.29
N ILE A 14 -8.13 2.65 -13.75
CA ILE A 14 -8.21 3.02 -15.17
C ILE A 14 -7.17 2.25 -16.00
N ALA A 15 -5.96 2.07 -15.45
CA ALA A 15 -4.90 1.31 -16.11
C ALA A 15 -5.14 -0.21 -16.13
N GLY A 16 -6.04 -0.73 -15.29
CA GLY A 16 -6.31 -2.17 -15.20
C GLY A 16 -5.11 -2.97 -14.70
N LEU A 17 -4.30 -2.38 -13.82
CA LEU A 17 -3.09 -2.98 -13.27
C LEU A 17 -3.33 -3.54 -11.85
N PRO A 18 -2.62 -4.60 -11.44
CA PRO A 18 -2.68 -5.07 -10.06
C PRO A 18 -1.99 -4.06 -9.13
N ALA A 19 -2.62 -3.78 -8.00
CA ALA A 19 -2.04 -2.99 -6.92
C ALA A 19 -2.36 -3.59 -5.55
N MET A 20 -1.49 -3.30 -4.59
CA MET A 20 -1.68 -3.63 -3.18
C MET A 20 -1.25 -2.46 -2.31
N VAL A 21 -1.81 -2.38 -1.10
CA VAL A 21 -1.41 -1.42 -0.08
C VAL A 21 -0.72 -2.17 1.06
N GLN A 22 0.50 -1.76 1.38
CA GLN A 22 1.29 -2.29 2.49
C GLN A 22 1.30 -1.26 3.63
N PRO A 23 0.92 -1.63 4.87
CA PRO A 23 1.10 -0.75 6.03
C PRO A 23 2.58 -0.38 6.20
N CYS A 24 2.88 0.91 6.33
CA CYS A 24 4.26 1.39 6.34
C CYS A 24 4.62 2.26 7.56
N GLY A 25 3.67 2.52 8.45
CA GLY A 25 3.90 3.22 9.71
C GLY A 25 2.71 4.05 10.16
N PHE A 26 3.00 5.06 10.98
CA PHE A 26 2.03 6.01 11.51
C PHE A 26 2.52 7.44 11.32
N ASP A 27 1.60 8.38 11.17
CA ASP A 27 1.93 9.81 11.20
C ASP A 27 2.13 10.32 12.64
N SER A 28 2.38 11.62 12.78
CA SER A 28 2.53 12.27 14.10
C SER A 28 1.28 12.19 14.98
N ASN A 29 0.11 11.97 14.38
CA ASN A 29 -1.18 11.84 15.05
C ASN A 29 -1.56 10.38 15.31
N LYS A 30 -0.63 9.43 15.12
CA LYS A 30 -0.87 7.98 15.25
C LYS A 30 -1.87 7.41 14.24
N MET A 31 -2.11 8.11 13.13
CA MET A 31 -2.93 7.60 12.04
C MET A 31 -2.11 6.64 11.16
N PRO A 32 -2.64 5.47 10.77
CA PRO A 32 -1.90 4.50 9.96
C PRO A 32 -1.66 5.04 8.55
N ILE A 33 -0.43 4.85 8.04
CA ILE A 33 -0.02 5.21 6.69
C ILE A 33 0.15 3.94 5.85
N GLY A 34 -0.48 3.92 4.68
CA GLY A 34 -0.33 2.86 3.67
C GLY A 34 0.58 3.29 2.52
N MET A 35 1.46 2.38 2.09
CA MET A 35 2.27 2.51 0.88
C MET A 35 1.63 1.69 -0.24
N GLN A 36 1.29 2.33 -1.36
CA GLN A 36 0.74 1.65 -2.53
C GLN A 36 1.85 1.15 -3.45
N LEU A 37 1.77 -0.13 -3.81
CA LEU A 37 2.61 -0.76 -4.81
C LEU A 37 1.75 -1.12 -6.02
N ILE A 38 2.24 -0.80 -7.23
CA ILE A 38 1.55 -1.10 -8.49
C ILE A 38 2.45 -2.02 -9.31
N GLY A 39 1.93 -3.19 -9.68
CA GLY A 39 2.63 -4.18 -10.50
C GLY A 39 2.30 -4.05 -11.99
N PRO A 40 3.07 -4.72 -12.87
CA PRO A 40 2.68 -4.87 -14.26
C PRO A 40 1.44 -5.77 -14.39
N ARG A 41 0.80 -5.76 -15.56
CA ARG A 41 -0.34 -6.65 -15.85
C ARG A 41 0.03 -8.11 -15.57
N PHE A 42 -0.80 -8.81 -14.80
CA PHE A 42 -0.55 -10.18 -14.33
C PHE A 42 0.76 -10.36 -13.52
N GLY A 43 1.23 -9.29 -12.87
CA GLY A 43 2.46 -9.24 -12.08
C GLY A 43 2.29 -9.50 -10.59
N GLU A 44 1.18 -10.13 -10.15
CA GLU A 44 0.80 -10.28 -8.75
C GLU A 44 1.89 -10.98 -7.92
N GLN A 45 2.56 -11.99 -8.48
CA GLN A 45 3.65 -12.67 -7.78
C GLN A 45 4.80 -11.72 -7.43
N THR A 46 5.19 -10.85 -8.36
CA THR A 46 6.25 -9.86 -8.11
C THR A 46 5.80 -8.83 -7.09
N LEU A 47 4.55 -8.39 -7.19
CA LEU A 47 3.94 -7.43 -6.29
C LEU A 47 3.89 -7.97 -4.84
N LEU A 48 3.43 -9.21 -4.67
CA LEU A 48 3.40 -9.89 -3.37
C LEU A 48 4.81 -10.14 -2.81
N ASN A 49 5.77 -10.53 -3.65
CA ASN A 49 7.16 -10.70 -3.22
C ASN A 49 7.76 -9.37 -2.72
N ALA A 50 7.45 -8.26 -3.39
CA ALA A 50 7.90 -6.93 -2.98
C ALA A 50 7.27 -6.51 -1.63
N GLY A 51 5.96 -6.71 -1.46
CA GLY A 51 5.28 -6.47 -0.18
C GLY A 51 5.84 -7.32 0.95
N TYR A 52 6.08 -8.61 0.70
CA TYR A 52 6.70 -9.52 1.68
C TYR A 52 8.14 -9.10 2.02
N ALA A 53 8.95 -8.74 1.03
CA ALA A 53 10.31 -8.26 1.28
C ALA A 53 10.32 -6.99 2.14
N PHE A 54 9.40 -6.05 1.87
CA PHE A 54 9.23 -4.86 2.68
C PHE A 54 8.82 -5.20 4.12
N GLU A 55 7.87 -6.11 4.30
CA GLU A 55 7.43 -6.55 5.62
C GLU A 55 8.58 -7.19 6.43
N GLN A 56 9.38 -8.04 5.78
CA GLN A 56 10.55 -8.67 6.38
C GLN A 56 11.64 -7.67 6.76
N ALA A 57 11.86 -6.63 5.94
CA ALA A 57 12.90 -5.63 6.15
C ALA A 57 12.55 -4.59 7.22
N THR A 58 11.25 -4.31 7.41
CA THR A 58 10.79 -3.23 8.30
C THR A 58 10.31 -3.71 9.66
N GLY A 59 10.00 -4.99 9.83
CA GLY A 59 9.51 -5.54 11.10
C GLY A 59 8.11 -5.04 11.49
N LEU A 60 7.38 -4.41 10.57
CA LEU A 60 6.07 -3.79 10.80
C LEU A 60 4.90 -4.79 10.84
N LYS A 61 5.19 -6.09 10.99
CA LYS A 61 4.20 -7.19 10.92
C LYS A 61 3.04 -7.08 11.90
N ASN A 62 3.27 -6.46 13.06
CA ASN A 62 2.32 -6.41 14.15
C ASN A 62 1.87 -4.98 14.48
N ILE A 63 1.95 -4.06 13.51
CA ILE A 63 1.44 -2.71 13.75
C ILE A 63 -0.09 -2.71 13.75
N ILE A 64 -0.67 -2.25 14.85
CA ILE A 64 -2.11 -2.07 15.02
C ILE A 64 -2.33 -0.60 15.34
N ALA A 65 -3.26 0.04 14.64
CA ALA A 65 -3.66 1.39 14.98
C ALA A 65 -4.39 1.38 16.33
N GLU A 66 -3.97 2.22 17.27
CA GLU A 66 -4.72 2.47 18.49
C GLU A 66 -5.97 3.30 18.10
N LEU A 67 -7.16 2.77 18.39
CA LEU A 67 -8.45 3.40 18.13
C LEU A 67 -8.89 4.27 19.30
#